data_AF-A0A1Z4KX45-F1
#
_entry.id   AF-A0A1Z4KX45-F1
#
_cell.length_a   1.000
_cell.length_b   1.000
_cell.length_c   1.000
_cell.angle_alpha   90.00
_cell.angle_beta   90.00
_cell.angle_gamma   90.00
#
_symmetry.space_group_name_H-M   'P 1'
#
loop_
_entity.id
_entity.type
_entity.pdbx_description
1 polymer ?
#
loop_
_entity_poly.entity_id
_entity_poly.type
_entity_poly.pdbx_seq_one_letter_code
_entity_poly.pdbx_strand_id
1 'polypeptide(L)' 'MNKKWAVKRITINLASNEAENLEKYCYQTGRPATDVIRELIRGLTTTKHDNTKHPTSI' A
#
# COMPACT_ATOMS: atom_id res chain seq x y z
N MET A 1 -3.00 15.92 -17.37
CA MET A 1 -1.90 14.92 -17.40
C MET A 1 -2.39 13.65 -16.74
N ASN A 2 -2.57 12.59 -17.52
CA ASN A 2 -3.22 11.34 -17.14
C ASN A 2 -2.30 10.57 -16.17
N LYS A 3 -2.41 10.81 -14.85
CA LYS A 3 -1.82 9.92 -13.84
C LYS A 3 -2.61 8.62 -13.87
N LYS A 4 -2.42 7.82 -14.92
CA LYS A 4 -2.91 6.44 -15.01
C LYS A 4 -2.34 5.75 -13.77
N TRP A 5 -3.17 5.54 -12.75
CA TRP A 5 -2.81 4.71 -11.62
C TRP A 5 -2.24 3.41 -12.21
N ALA A 6 -1.00 3.08 -11.88
CA ALA A 6 -0.46 1.77 -12.18
C ALA A 6 -1.24 0.79 -11.30
N VAL A 7 -2.39 0.32 -11.80
CA VAL A 7 -3.22 -0.66 -11.10
C VAL A 7 -2.44 -1.96 -11.13
N LYS A 8 -1.65 -2.20 -10.08
CA LYS A 8 -0.99 -3.47 -9.82
C LYS A 8 -1.87 -4.27 -8.86
N ARG A 9 -2.24 -5.48 -9.26
CA ARG A 9 -2.87 -6.45 -8.35
C ARG A 9 -1.77 -7.12 -7.54
N ILE A 10 -1.97 -7.21 -6.24
CA ILE A 10 -1.09 -7.91 -5.31
C ILE A 10 -1.89 -9.00 -4.62
N THR A 11 -1.31 -10.19 -4.51
CA THR A 11 -1.78 -11.25 -3.63
C THR A 11 -0.83 -11.29 -2.44
N ILE A 12 -1.38 -11.24 -1.23
CA ILE A 12 -0.59 -11.30 -0.01
C ILE A 12 -1.03 -12.51 0.80
N ASN A 13 -0.05 -13.22 1.36
CA ASN A 13 -0.31 -14.26 2.34
C ASN A 13 -0.27 -13.61 3.72
N LEU A 14 -1.28 -13.87 4.53
CA LEU A 14 -1.37 -13.41 5.91
C LEU A 14 -1.33 -14.62 6.83
N ALA A 15 -0.72 -14.48 8.00
CA ALA A 15 -0.89 -15.46 9.06
C ALA A 15 -2.36 -15.48 9.51
N SER A 16 -2.84 -16.62 10.01
CA SER A 16 -4.27 -16.77 10.36
C SER A 16 -4.78 -15.69 11.33
N ASN A 17 -3.96 -15.31 12.32
CA ASN A 17 -4.28 -14.23 13.26
C ASN A 17 -4.36 -12.86 12.58
N GLU A 18 -3.47 -12.57 11.63
CA GLU A 18 -3.48 -11.29 10.89
C GLU A 18 -4.72 -11.17 10.00
N ALA A 19 -5.09 -12.27 9.33
CA ALA A 19 -6.31 -12.34 8.52
C ALA A 19 -7.57 -12.15 9.37
N GLU A 20 -7.66 -12.82 10.52
CA GLU A 20 -8.79 -12.71 11.44
C GLU A 20 -8.94 -11.29 12.00
N ASN A 21 -7.83 -10.65 12.37
CA ASN A 21 -7.85 -9.27 12.85
C ASN A 21 -8.30 -8.29 11.76
N LEU A 22 -7.82 -8.46 10.52
CA LEU A 22 -8.24 -7.65 9.39
C LEU A 22 -9.75 -7.81 9.12
N GLU A 23 -10.25 -9.05 9.14
CA GLU A 23 -11.67 -9.35 8.95
C GLU A 23 -12.55 -8.70 10.03
N LYS A 24 -12.19 -8.89 11.31
CA LYS A 24 -12.91 -8.28 12.44
C LYS A 24 -12.96 -6.76 12.34
N TYR A 25 -11.83 -6.12 12.01
CA TYR A 25 -11.77 -4.68 11.86
C TYR A 25 -12.63 -4.18 10.68
N CYS A 26 -12.60 -4.88 9.54
CA CYS A 26 -13.45 -4.56 8.39
C CYS A 26 -14.93 -4.70 8.74
N TYR A 27 -15.30 -5.76 9.48
CA TYR A 27 -16.67 -5.98 9.96
C TYR A 27 -17.14 -4.85 10.89
N GLN A 28 -16.33 -4.47 11.88
CA GLN A 28 -16.67 -3.42 12.86
C GLN A 28 -16.80 -2.04 12.22
N THR A 29 -15.94 -1.72 11.26
CA THR A 29 -15.88 -0.38 10.65
C THR A 29 -16.70 -0.23 9.38
N GLY A 30 -17.16 -1.35 8.80
CA GLY A 30 -17.80 -1.39 7.49
C GLY A 30 -16.86 -1.07 6.33
N ARG A 31 -15.54 -1.01 6.57
CA ARG A 31 -14.55 -0.66 5.56
C ARG A 31 -14.09 -1.90 4.80
N PRO A 32 -13.91 -1.81 3.47
CA PRO A 32 -13.34 -2.92 2.73
C PRO A 32 -11.85 -3.09 3.04
N ALA A 33 -11.37 -4.33 3.08
CA ALA A 33 -9.96 -4.66 3.37
C ALA A 33 -8.97 -3.88 2.48
N THR A 34 -9.34 -3.62 1.21
CA THR A 34 -8.50 -2.85 0.28
C THR A 34 -8.30 -1.41 0.74
N ASP A 35 -9.30 -0.77 1.34
CA ASP A 35 -9.17 0.60 1.86
C ASP A 35 -8.27 0.63 3.09
N VAL A 36 -8.46 -0.32 4.00
CA VAL A 36 -7.65 -0.47 5.21
C VAL A 36 -6.18 -0.68 4.84
N ILE A 37 -5.90 -1.62 3.95
CA ILE A 37 -4.53 -1.90 3.48
C ILE A 37 -3.92 -0.67 2.78
N ARG A 38 -4.68 0.03 1.92
CA ARG A 38 -4.19 1.26 1.26
C ARG A 38 -3.87 2.37 2.25
N GLU A 39 -4.65 2.51 3.31
CA GLU A 39 -4.38 3.50 4.35
C GLU A 39 -3.10 3.17 5.11
N LEU A 40 -2.94 1.91 5.53
CA LEU A 40 -1.72 1.45 6.20
C LEU A 40 -0.48 1.66 5.33
N ILE A 41 -0.56 1.34 4.02
CA ILE A 41 0.53 1.60 3.07
C ILE A 41 0.87 3.09 2.99
N ARG A 42 -0.13 3.98 2.99
CA ARG A 42 0.10 5.44 2.97
C ARG A 42 0.74 5.97 4.25
N GLY A 43 0.52 5.30 5.37
CA GLY A 43 1.15 5.60 6.65
C GLY A 43 2.62 5.17 6.74
N LEU A 44 3.12 4.34 5.81
CA LEU A 44 4.51 3.93 5.78
C LEU A 44 5.41 5.12 5.42
N THR A 45 6.32 5.49 6.31
CA THR A 45 7.35 6.50 6.03
C THR A 45 8.45 5.86 5.18
N THR A 46 8.54 6.24 3.92
CA THR A 46 9.68 5.87 3.08
C THR A 46 10.80 6.87 3.34
N THR A 47 11.93 6.44 3.90
CA THR A 47 13.18 7.19 3.74
C THR A 47 13.45 7.26 2.24
N LYS A 48 13.35 8.46 1.64
CA LYS A 48 13.67 8.63 0.23
C LYS A 48 15.11 8.17 0.02
N HIS A 49 15.30 7.00 -0.60
CA HIS A 49 16.49 6.78 -1.39
C HIS A 49 16.27 7.58 -2.67
N ASP A 50 16.81 8.80 -2.69
CA ASP A 50 16.82 9.67 -3.86
C ASP A 50 17.59 8.96 -4.99
N ASN A 51 16.87 8.35 -5.93
CA ASN A 51 17.48 7.82 -7.16
C ASN A 51 17.55 8.90 -8.25
N THR A 52 17.58 10.19 -7.89
CA THR A 52 17.72 11.31 -8.82
C THR A 52 19.12 11.89 -8.79
N LYS A 53 20.11 11.08 -9.18
CA LYS A 53 21.38 11.59 -9.71
C LYS A 53 21.77 10.83 -10.96
N HIS A 54 21.14 11.20 -12.07
CA HIS A 54 21.76 11.04 -13.38
C HIS A 54 22.23 12.43 -13.83
N PRO A 55 23.49 12.81 -13.59
CA PRO A 55 24.05 13.96 -14.28
C PRO A 55 24.28 13.55 -15.73
N THR A 56 23.43 14.03 -16.63
CA THR A 56 23.77 14.07 -18.05
C THR A 56 24.88 15.11 -18.18
N SER A 57 26.13 14.66 -18.20
CA SER A 57 27.26 15.51 -18.58
C SER A 57 27.20 15.73 -20.09
N ILE A 58 27.12 17.00 -20.49
CA ILE A 58 27.36 17.51 -21.84
C ILE A 58 28.84 17.35 -22.18
#